data_AF-A0A970UX88-F1
#
_entry.id   AF-A0A970UX88-F1
#
_cell.length_a   1.000
_cell.length_b   1.000
_cell.length_c   1.000
_cell.angle_alpha   90.00
_cell.angle_beta   90.00
_cell.angle_gamma   90.00
#
_symmetry.space_group_name_H-M   'P 1'
#
loop_
_entity.id
_entity.type
_entity.pdbx_description
1 polymer ?
#
loop_
_entity_poly.entity_id
_entity_poly.type
_entity_poly.pdbx_seq_one_letter_code
_entity_poly.pdbx_strand_id
1 'polypeptide(L)'
;MKKTLTINLNNAVFHIDEDAYELLQAYLSEVGNHFKSENEKADIMADIEARIAELFTEKMEKTKNVITIEDVDSVIAIMGKPSQFVDEDPEEGTESESKSDGTTKSRKSKKYYRDVENRSLSGVASGLAAYLNWDVTLVRIIFVVLAFITSGTFILIYLLMWLIVPKAETTAQKLEMQGEDVNIETIKNKMIDAKEYIESDKFKKSATEAGSRLFELLHVFFKIIFTLVGGLISIIGVIIIAGLIFGLIVFLLEPEAITGLHPELFSILGTVSPEKAILLLISMILIIGAPIFALLYWSMNTIFKNNQNRSKSGLWVSLFLWLAGIFMFLGTGADVINKIKNSEFISHYRLDDDFQKRANVTTEKRTVAPFHALDVSGAVDVDLIQSNEQSLSVRSLSEYLPNIQTVVTDGVLKIFVTESLINPKIKVRISLDSLSSIQASKASKIDFENSFNVKNLNILLLGASKADLKLSSAQKLDVNVSGASTIEASGIADTLTIVGTDASRVEADDLKSKIVKVEMGGASNAEVFAAREFTGKAHGASKIKVSGNPLKRYEDSYSGSSIVFDNH
;
A
#
# COMPACT_ATOMS: atom_id res chain seq x y z
N MET A 1 41.21 -7.86 61.44
CA MET A 1 40.37 -8.05 60.24
C MET A 1 39.28 -6.99 60.30
N LYS A 2 39.07 -6.23 59.22
CA LYS A 2 37.94 -5.29 59.13
C LYS A 2 36.65 -6.09 58.89
N LYS A 3 35.53 -5.66 59.47
CA LYS A 3 34.23 -6.27 59.18
C LYS A 3 33.72 -5.76 57.84
N THR A 4 33.14 -6.64 57.04
CA THR A 4 32.54 -6.32 55.74
C THR A 4 31.02 -6.45 55.82
N LEU A 5 30.30 -5.46 55.29
CA LEU A 5 28.85 -5.41 55.18
C LEU A 5 28.44 -5.60 53.72
N THR A 6 27.23 -6.11 53.49
CA THR A 6 26.64 -6.20 52.14
C THR A 6 25.54 -5.15 52.02
N ILE A 7 25.66 -4.28 51.02
CA ILE A 7 24.73 -3.18 50.78
C ILE A 7 24.11 -3.28 49.39
N ASN A 8 22.93 -2.70 49.21
CA ASN A 8 22.26 -2.55 47.92
C ASN A 8 22.16 -1.05 47.59
N LEU A 9 22.73 -0.65 46.45
CA LEU A 9 22.64 0.71 45.90
C LEU A 9 22.02 0.60 44.52
N ASN A 10 20.82 1.16 44.34
CA ASN A 10 20.06 1.15 43.08
C ASN A 10 20.08 -0.21 42.34
N ASN A 11 19.63 -1.29 43.02
CA ASN A 11 19.58 -2.66 42.51
C ASN A 11 20.94 -3.35 42.26
N ALA A 12 22.07 -2.76 42.68
CA ALA A 12 23.39 -3.37 42.63
C ALA A 12 23.89 -3.74 44.04
N VAL A 13 24.47 -4.95 44.18
CA VAL A 13 24.94 -5.50 45.46
C VAL A 13 26.46 -5.30 45.58
N PHE A 14 26.89 -4.69 46.68
CA PHE A 14 28.29 -4.41 46.96
C PHE A 14 28.72 -4.95 48.34
N HIS A 15 29.98 -5.34 48.47
CA HIS A 15 30.63 -5.63 49.75
C HIS A 15 31.50 -4.44 50.15
N ILE A 16 31.30 -3.90 51.35
CA ILE A 16 31.93 -2.66 51.83
C ILE A 16 32.48 -2.84 53.25
N ASP A 17 33.62 -2.25 53.58
CA ASP A 17 34.12 -2.24 54.96
C ASP A 17 33.16 -1.46 55.90
N GLU A 18 33.07 -1.84 57.18
CA GLU A 18 32.19 -1.23 58.19
C GLU A 18 32.45 0.29 58.34
N ASP A 19 33.71 0.73 58.30
CA ASP A 19 34.11 2.15 58.36
C ASP A 19 33.74 2.92 57.08
N ALA A 20 33.89 2.27 55.91
CA ALA A 20 33.48 2.83 54.62
C ALA A 20 31.95 2.95 54.50
N TYR A 21 31.20 2.00 55.07
CA TYR A 21 29.74 2.02 55.10
C TYR A 21 29.22 3.19 55.95
N GLU A 22 29.76 3.38 57.15
CA GLU A 22 29.37 4.48 58.03
C GLU A 22 29.59 5.84 57.33
N LEU A 23 30.72 5.99 56.63
CA LEU A 23 31.05 7.20 55.89
C LEU A 23 30.09 7.43 54.70
N LEU A 24 29.80 6.39 53.91
CA LEU A 24 28.84 6.47 52.81
C LEU A 24 27.43 6.81 53.30
N GLN A 25 26.98 6.20 54.39
CA GLN A 25 25.66 6.44 54.99
C GLN A 25 25.55 7.86 55.53
N ALA A 26 26.58 8.36 56.20
CA ALA A 26 26.64 9.75 56.66
C ALA A 26 26.54 10.72 55.49
N TYR A 27 27.27 10.45 54.41
CA TYR A 27 27.23 11.26 53.19
C TYR A 27 25.85 11.27 52.50
N LEU A 28 25.24 10.10 52.27
CA LEU A 28 23.90 10.01 51.67
C LEU A 28 22.84 10.68 52.54
N SER A 29 22.97 10.60 53.87
CA SER A 29 22.08 11.31 54.79
C SER A 29 22.28 12.82 54.74
N GLU A 30 23.51 13.31 54.61
CA GLU A 30 23.81 14.74 54.44
C GLU A 30 23.20 15.28 53.14
N VAL A 31 23.40 14.55 52.04
CA VAL A 31 22.83 14.88 50.72
C VAL A 31 21.30 14.90 50.77
N GLY A 32 20.68 13.88 51.34
CA GLY A 32 19.22 13.80 51.47
C GLY A 32 18.60 14.89 52.34
N ASN A 33 19.33 15.42 53.33
CA ASN A 33 18.84 16.49 54.21
C ASN A 33 18.90 17.88 53.57
N HIS A 34 19.62 18.03 52.45
CA HIS A 34 19.72 19.29 51.71
C HIS A 34 18.48 19.56 50.83
N PHE A 35 17.67 18.54 50.51
CA PHE A 35 16.48 18.69 49.66
C PHE A 35 15.22 18.96 50.50
N LYS A 36 14.49 20.04 50.20
CA LYS A 36 13.33 20.54 50.99
C LYS A 36 12.01 19.78 50.76
N SER A 37 11.83 19.10 49.62
CA SER A 37 10.58 18.46 49.22
C SER A 37 10.71 16.93 49.21
N GLU A 38 9.78 16.20 49.85
CA GLU A 38 9.83 14.72 49.95
C GLU A 38 9.78 14.03 48.57
N ASN A 39 8.94 14.52 47.66
CA ASN A 39 8.80 13.92 46.32
C ASN A 39 10.03 14.16 45.44
N GLU A 40 10.69 15.31 45.57
CA GLU A 40 11.92 15.62 44.81
C GLU A 40 13.14 14.93 45.39
N LYS A 41 13.17 14.77 46.72
CA LYS A 41 14.22 14.06 47.43
C LYS A 41 14.34 12.61 46.98
N ALA A 42 13.22 11.89 46.82
CA ALA A 42 13.24 10.48 46.45
C ALA A 42 13.88 10.24 45.07
N ASP A 43 13.46 11.02 44.07
CA ASP A 43 13.93 10.86 42.69
C ASP A 43 15.39 11.31 42.52
N ILE A 44 15.78 12.44 43.12
CA ILE A 44 17.16 12.94 43.06
C ILE A 44 18.11 11.97 43.77
N MET A 45 17.71 11.43 44.93
CA MET A 45 18.52 10.45 45.66
C MET A 45 18.70 9.15 44.87
N ALA A 46 17.66 8.68 44.16
CA ALA A 46 17.77 7.50 43.32
C ALA A 46 18.82 7.68 42.19
N ASP A 47 18.86 8.85 41.54
CA ASP A 47 19.85 9.18 40.51
C ASP A 47 21.28 9.34 41.08
N ILE A 48 21.40 9.91 42.28
CA ILE A 48 22.68 10.03 42.99
C ILE A 48 23.22 8.65 43.39
N GLU A 49 22.36 7.78 43.94
CA GLU A 49 22.71 6.41 44.29
C GLU A 49 23.08 5.58 43.05
N ALA A 50 22.36 5.76 41.94
CA ALA A 50 22.67 5.15 40.66
C ALA A 50 24.09 5.51 40.20
N ARG A 51 24.45 6.80 40.26
CA ARG A 51 25.78 7.26 39.88
C ARG A 51 26.88 6.74 40.81
N ILE A 52 26.62 6.70 42.11
CA ILE A 52 27.54 6.14 43.10
C ILE A 52 27.78 4.64 42.82
N ALA A 53 26.73 3.89 42.51
CA ALA A 53 26.83 2.48 42.13
C ALA A 53 27.67 2.28 40.85
N GLU A 54 27.50 3.14 39.84
CA GLU A 54 28.33 3.13 38.63
C GLU A 54 29.81 3.36 38.95
N LEU A 55 30.14 4.37 39.77
CA LEU A 55 31.52 4.70 40.14
C LEU A 55 32.18 3.59 40.99
N PHE A 56 31.43 2.93 41.86
CA PHE A 56 31.92 1.76 42.60
C PHE A 56 32.18 0.58 41.65
N THR A 57 31.29 0.34 40.69
CA THR A 57 31.47 -0.72 39.69
C THR A 57 32.75 -0.50 38.87
N GLU A 58 33.01 0.73 38.41
CA GLU A 58 34.24 1.09 37.67
C GLU A 58 35.52 0.84 38.49
N LYS A 59 35.47 1.06 39.81
CA LYS A 59 36.59 0.81 40.71
C LYS A 59 36.81 -0.67 41.02
N MET A 60 35.76 -1.49 40.95
CA MET A 60 35.81 -2.92 41.21
C MET A 60 36.36 -3.76 40.05
N GLU A 61 36.33 -3.27 38.81
CA GLU A 61 36.87 -4.01 37.64
C GLU A 61 38.40 -4.30 37.72
N LYS A 62 39.11 -3.69 38.68
CA LYS A 62 40.55 -3.89 38.92
C LYS A 62 40.81 -4.66 40.22
N THR A 63 40.61 -5.99 40.22
CA THR A 63 41.12 -6.95 41.24
C THR A 63 40.70 -6.74 42.72
N LYS A 64 39.80 -5.81 43.04
CA LYS A 64 39.29 -5.56 44.40
C LYS A 64 37.86 -6.09 44.55
N ASN A 65 37.61 -6.89 45.58
CA ASN A 65 36.27 -7.46 45.88
C ASN A 65 35.50 -6.70 46.98
N VAL A 66 36.14 -5.74 47.67
CA VAL A 66 35.55 -5.00 48.79
C VAL A 66 35.86 -3.51 48.62
N ILE A 67 34.84 -2.68 48.81
CA ILE A 67 34.94 -1.22 48.81
C ILE A 67 35.60 -0.76 50.11
N THR A 68 36.74 -0.08 50.01
CA THR A 68 37.45 0.48 51.17
C THR A 68 37.09 1.94 51.40
N ILE A 69 37.49 2.50 52.54
CA ILE A 69 37.20 3.90 52.89
C ILE A 69 37.77 4.88 51.86
N GLU A 70 38.95 4.59 51.29
CA GLU A 70 39.57 5.41 50.24
C GLU A 70 38.75 5.40 48.95
N ASP A 71 38.08 4.29 48.65
CA ASP A 71 37.20 4.18 47.48
C ASP A 71 35.97 5.07 47.67
N VAL A 72 35.38 5.11 48.87
CA VAL A 72 34.24 6.00 49.18
C VAL A 72 34.65 7.48 49.15
N ASP A 73 35.79 7.84 49.77
CA ASP A 73 36.31 9.21 49.74
C ASP A 73 36.53 9.71 48.30
N SER A 74 37.04 8.85 47.43
CA SER A 74 37.24 9.20 46.02
C SER A 74 35.94 9.38 45.25
N VAL A 75 34.87 8.66 45.61
CA VAL A 75 33.53 8.84 45.03
C VAL A 75 32.91 10.15 45.53
N ILE A 76 33.03 10.45 46.82
CA ILE A 76 32.56 11.72 47.40
C ILE A 76 33.29 12.90 46.77
N ALA A 77 34.59 12.79 46.49
CA ALA A 77 35.35 13.83 45.81
C ALA A 77 34.85 14.11 44.38
N ILE A 78 34.31 13.10 43.68
CA ILE A 78 33.74 13.25 42.33
C ILE A 78 32.33 13.85 42.42
N MET A 79 31.52 13.40 43.38
CA MET A 79 30.14 13.83 43.54
C MET A 79 29.99 15.24 44.17
N GLY A 80 30.96 15.65 45.00
CA GLY A 80 30.96 16.91 45.76
C GLY A 80 30.28 16.78 47.13
N LYS A 81 30.50 17.73 48.06
CA LYS A 81 29.80 17.77 49.35
C LYS A 81 28.66 18.80 49.33
N PRO A 82 27.46 18.51 49.89
CA PRO A 82 26.33 19.46 49.91
C PRO A 82 26.67 20.83 50.51
N SER A 83 27.53 20.84 51.53
CA SER A 83 28.02 22.06 52.19
C SER A 83 28.86 23.00 51.31
N GLN A 84 29.33 22.54 50.15
CA GLN A 84 30.13 23.35 49.21
C GLN A 84 29.27 24.16 48.23
N PHE A 85 27.96 23.94 48.22
CA PHE A 85 27.02 24.48 47.23
C PHE A 85 25.88 25.26 47.90
N VAL A 86 26.22 26.17 48.83
CA VAL A 86 25.21 26.98 49.54
C VAL A 86 24.36 27.76 48.53
N ASP A 87 23.04 27.64 48.65
CA ASP A 87 22.04 28.33 47.86
C ASP A 87 22.19 29.86 48.06
N GLU A 88 22.86 30.55 47.13
CA GLU A 88 22.57 31.97 46.90
C GLU A 88 21.27 32.03 46.10
N ASP A 89 20.22 32.57 46.71
CA ASP A 89 18.98 32.92 46.02
C ASP A 89 19.32 33.73 44.75
N PRO A 90 18.68 33.47 43.60
CA PRO A 90 18.92 34.24 42.39
C PRO A 90 18.26 35.62 42.53
N GLU A 91 18.95 36.57 43.17
CA GLU A 91 18.68 37.99 42.95
C GLU A 91 19.11 38.37 41.53
N GLU A 92 18.22 39.06 40.83
CA GLU A 92 18.48 39.66 39.52
C GLU A 92 19.77 40.50 39.54
N GLY A 93 20.79 40.06 38.82
CA GLY A 93 22.06 40.77 38.76
C GLY A 93 22.98 40.29 37.65
N THR A 94 22.83 40.90 36.46
CA THR A 94 23.86 41.14 35.43
C THR A 94 24.92 40.05 35.23
N GLU A 95 24.82 39.36 34.09
CA GLU A 95 25.91 38.62 33.43
C GLU A 95 27.17 39.51 33.35
N SER A 96 28.10 39.31 34.27
CA SER A 96 29.49 39.75 34.12
C SER A 96 30.28 38.60 33.53
N GLU A 97 30.58 38.74 32.25
CA GLU A 97 31.61 37.97 31.54
C GLU A 97 32.92 37.98 32.34
N SER A 98 33.22 36.87 33.02
CA SER A 98 34.58 36.59 33.46
C SER A 98 35.29 35.81 32.36
N LYS A 99 35.98 36.56 31.49
CA LYS A 99 37.12 36.03 30.74
C LYS A 99 38.12 35.46 31.75
N SER A 100 38.28 34.15 31.77
CA SER A 100 39.43 33.52 32.39
C SER A 100 40.06 32.49 31.47
N ASP A 101 41.37 32.46 31.62
CA ASP A 101 42.39 32.05 30.70
C ASP A 101 42.45 30.53 30.50
N GLY A 102 43.06 30.14 29.38
CA GLY A 102 43.19 28.75 28.94
C GLY A 102 43.78 27.82 29.99
N THR A 103 42.91 27.03 30.62
CA THR A 103 43.27 25.74 31.18
C THR A 103 42.40 24.67 30.55
N THR A 104 43.07 23.66 29.99
CA THR A 104 42.54 22.56 29.21
C THR A 104 41.48 21.80 30.03
N LYS A 105 40.19 22.15 29.87
CA LYS A 105 39.08 21.28 30.28
C LYS A 105 39.28 19.94 29.58
N SER A 106 39.71 18.92 30.33
CA SER A 106 39.74 17.55 29.86
C SER A 106 38.34 17.20 29.34
N ARG A 107 38.16 17.16 28.02
CA ARG A 107 36.92 16.68 27.39
C ARG A 107 36.81 15.19 27.74
N LYS A 108 36.12 14.88 28.84
CA LYS A 108 35.69 13.50 29.14
C LYS A 108 34.92 12.95 27.95
N SER A 109 35.08 11.65 27.69
CA SER A 109 34.51 11.02 26.49
C SER A 109 32.98 11.08 26.54
N LYS A 110 32.38 11.81 25.59
CA LYS A 110 30.92 11.75 25.38
C LYS A 110 30.54 10.33 24.99
N LYS A 111 29.47 9.81 25.57
CA LYS A 111 28.88 8.52 25.17
C LYS A 111 27.61 8.77 24.38
N TYR A 112 27.38 7.97 23.35
CA TYR A 112 26.19 8.10 22.52
C TYR A 112 25.04 7.30 23.13
N TYR A 113 23.98 8.00 23.53
CA TYR A 113 22.72 7.43 24.00
C TYR A 113 21.56 7.95 23.15
N ARG A 114 20.46 7.20 23.06
CA ARG A 114 19.20 7.71 22.51
C ARG A 114 18.43 8.44 23.61
N ASP A 115 17.96 9.65 23.27
CA ASP A 115 17.22 10.52 24.19
C ASP A 115 15.72 10.28 24.06
N VAL A 116 15.09 9.88 25.16
CA VAL A 116 13.67 9.45 25.22
C VAL A 116 12.73 10.63 25.48
N GLU A 117 13.19 11.71 26.09
CA GLU A 117 12.35 12.86 26.47
C GLU A 117 12.05 13.75 25.27
N ASN A 118 13.03 13.99 24.39
CA ASN A 118 12.83 14.75 23.16
C ASN A 118 12.61 13.82 21.94
N ARG A 119 11.77 12.80 22.12
CA ARG A 119 11.45 11.80 21.07
C ARG A 119 10.40 12.34 20.09
N SER A 120 10.71 12.26 18.79
CA SER A 120 9.71 12.37 17.72
C SER A 120 9.32 11.00 17.14
N LEU A 121 10.19 9.98 17.26
CA LEU A 121 9.95 8.62 16.78
C LEU A 121 10.56 7.59 17.75
N SER A 122 11.89 7.60 17.93
CA SER A 122 12.59 6.64 18.80
C SER A 122 13.74 7.21 19.64
N GLY A 123 14.03 8.52 19.50
CA GLY A 123 15.06 9.24 20.27
C GLY A 123 16.47 9.28 19.64
N VAL A 124 16.68 8.56 18.53
CA VAL A 124 17.99 8.42 17.86
C VAL A 124 18.51 9.77 17.34
N ALA A 125 17.65 10.57 16.69
CA ALA A 125 18.01 11.87 16.15
C ALA A 125 18.30 12.91 17.24
N SER A 126 17.57 12.87 18.36
CA SER A 126 17.81 13.77 19.51
C SER A 126 19.11 13.42 20.22
N GLY A 127 19.36 12.12 20.44
CA GLY A 127 20.63 11.67 20.99
C GLY A 127 21.82 12.04 20.11
N LEU A 128 21.68 11.95 18.78
CA LEU A 128 22.77 12.27 17.85
C LEU A 128 23.06 13.77 17.83
N ALA A 129 22.00 14.59 17.93
CA ALA A 129 22.11 16.02 18.06
C ALA A 129 22.81 16.42 19.37
N ALA A 130 22.47 15.81 20.51
CA ALA A 130 23.12 16.05 21.80
C ALA A 130 24.61 15.64 21.78
N TYR A 131 24.93 14.49 21.18
CA TYR A 131 26.31 14.02 21.03
C TYR A 131 27.17 14.97 20.17
N LEU A 132 26.63 15.41 19.03
CA LEU A 132 27.30 16.32 18.07
C LEU A 132 27.22 17.80 18.45
N ASN A 133 26.46 18.16 19.48
CA ASN A 133 26.14 19.54 19.85
C ASN A 133 25.47 20.32 18.70
N TRP A 134 24.54 19.68 18.00
CA TRP A 134 23.78 20.24 16.87
C TRP A 134 22.31 20.48 17.25
N ASP A 135 21.62 21.32 16.46
CA ASP A 135 20.17 21.48 16.58
C ASP A 135 19.44 20.18 16.21
N VAL A 136 18.56 19.72 17.09
CA VAL A 136 17.79 18.48 16.92
C VAL A 136 16.95 18.49 15.64
N THR A 137 16.41 19.64 15.28
CA THR A 137 15.57 19.84 14.09
C THR A 137 16.40 19.67 12.82
N LEU A 138 17.63 20.18 12.79
CA LEU A 138 18.54 20.00 11.65
C LEU A 138 18.87 18.52 11.42
N VAL A 139 19.18 17.78 12.49
CA VAL A 139 19.45 16.33 12.39
C VAL A 139 18.24 15.57 11.86
N ARG A 140 17.02 15.94 12.30
CA ARG A 140 15.76 15.36 11.79
C ARG A 140 15.57 15.64 10.29
N ILE A 141 15.81 16.88 9.84
CA ILE A 141 15.70 17.25 8.41
C ILE A 141 16.68 16.43 7.56
N ILE A 142 17.93 16.29 8.00
CA ILE A 142 18.95 15.49 7.30
C ILE A 142 18.47 14.04 7.13
N PHE A 143 17.92 13.44 8.18
CA PHE A 143 17.44 12.05 8.12
C PHE A 143 16.28 11.87 7.14
N VAL A 144 15.33 12.83 7.11
CA VAL A 144 14.21 12.81 6.16
C VAL A 144 14.73 12.95 4.73
N VAL A 145 15.64 13.89 4.48
CA VAL A 145 16.25 14.09 3.16
C VAL A 145 16.98 12.83 2.69
N LEU A 146 17.76 12.19 3.58
CA LEU A 146 18.45 10.93 3.27
C LEU A 146 17.48 9.77 2.99
N ALA A 147 16.35 9.71 3.70
CA ALA A 147 15.32 8.71 3.43
C ALA A 147 14.74 8.85 2.00
N PHE A 148 14.51 10.07 1.52
CA PHE A 148 14.04 10.29 0.15
C PHE A 148 15.12 10.05 -0.91
N ILE A 149 16.36 10.53 -0.69
CA ILE A 149 17.46 10.37 -1.65
C ILE A 149 17.83 8.90 -1.86
N THR A 150 17.76 8.09 -0.80
CA THR A 150 18.13 6.66 -0.84
C THR A 150 16.96 5.73 -1.16
N SER A 151 15.85 6.28 -1.66
CA SER A 151 14.61 5.53 -1.96
C SER A 151 14.12 4.67 -0.80
N GLY A 152 14.24 5.18 0.44
CA GLY A 152 13.81 4.50 1.65
C GLY A 152 14.86 3.58 2.31
N THR A 153 16.02 3.35 1.69
CA THR A 153 17.07 2.48 2.27
C THR A 153 17.59 3.02 3.60
N PHE A 154 17.72 4.34 3.73
CA PHE A 154 18.17 4.98 4.97
C PHE A 154 17.20 4.77 6.15
N ILE A 155 15.93 4.44 5.89
CA ILE A 155 14.96 4.08 6.95
C ILE A 155 15.42 2.79 7.65
N LEU A 156 15.98 1.83 6.92
CA LEU A 156 16.52 0.61 7.51
C LEU A 156 17.74 0.89 8.39
N ILE A 157 18.59 1.83 7.99
CA ILE A 157 19.74 2.28 8.80
C ILE A 157 19.25 2.94 10.09
N TYR A 158 18.21 3.77 10.01
CA TYR A 158 17.60 4.37 11.19
C TYR A 158 17.01 3.33 12.16
N LEU A 159 16.32 2.31 11.63
CA LEU A 159 15.79 1.19 12.42
C LEU A 159 16.93 0.38 13.07
N LEU A 160 18.03 0.17 12.35
CA LEU A 160 19.22 -0.50 12.89
C LEU A 160 19.85 0.30 14.04
N MET A 161 20.01 1.61 13.87
CA MET A 161 20.48 2.49 14.96
C MET A 161 19.54 2.47 16.16
N TRP A 162 18.23 2.42 15.93
CA TRP A 162 17.26 2.31 17.02
C TRP A 162 17.42 1.01 17.82
N LEU A 163 17.74 -0.11 17.15
CA LEU A 163 17.94 -1.40 17.79
C LEU A 163 19.26 -1.46 18.59
N ILE A 164 20.35 -0.86 18.07
CA ILE A 164 21.68 -0.98 18.67
C ILE A 164 21.91 0.05 19.80
N VAL A 165 21.37 1.26 19.68
CA VAL A 165 21.74 2.38 20.56
C VAL A 165 20.97 2.29 21.89
N PRO A 166 21.67 2.25 23.04
CA PRO A 166 21.03 2.19 24.36
C PRO A 166 20.30 3.51 24.70
N LYS A 167 19.20 3.41 25.45
CA LYS A 167 18.46 4.57 25.98
C LYS A 167 19.18 5.18 27.19
N ALA A 168 19.19 6.51 27.27
CA ALA A 168 19.57 7.22 28.50
C ALA A 168 18.38 7.18 29.47
N GLU A 169 18.51 6.47 30.58
CA GLU A 169 17.46 6.34 31.60
C GLU A 169 17.67 7.28 32.79
N THR A 170 18.92 7.48 33.21
CA THR A 170 19.27 8.30 34.40
C THR A 170 19.67 9.72 34.01
N THR A 171 19.51 10.68 34.93
CA THR A 171 19.99 12.07 34.71
C THR A 171 21.50 12.12 34.50
N ALA A 172 22.24 11.22 35.15
CA ALA A 172 23.68 11.02 34.93
C ALA A 172 24.02 10.65 33.48
N GLN A 173 23.32 9.69 32.86
CA GLN A 173 23.56 9.30 31.47
C GLN A 173 23.25 10.43 30.48
N LYS A 174 22.25 11.26 30.79
CA LYS A 174 21.91 12.47 30.00
C LYS A 174 22.96 13.58 30.15
N LEU A 175 23.60 13.70 31.30
CA LEU A 175 24.76 14.58 31.49
C LEU A 175 25.96 14.07 30.69
N GLU A 176 26.21 12.75 30.71
CA GLU A 176 27.29 12.12 29.94
C GLU A 176 27.16 12.30 28.42
N MET A 177 25.94 12.24 27.85
CA MET A 177 25.74 12.43 26.41
C MET A 177 26.03 13.86 25.96
N GLN A 178 25.79 14.84 26.83
CA GLN A 178 26.03 16.26 26.56
C GLN A 178 27.49 16.65 26.84
N GLY A 179 28.20 15.84 27.64
CA GLY A 179 29.59 16.08 28.03
C GLY A 179 29.73 17.03 29.22
N GLU A 180 28.69 17.11 30.06
CA GLU A 180 28.67 17.85 31.31
C GLU A 180 29.22 16.98 32.45
N ASP A 181 29.79 17.60 33.48
CA ASP A 181 30.25 16.87 34.66
C ASP A 181 29.06 16.35 35.45
N VAL A 182 29.10 15.08 35.84
CA VAL A 182 28.03 14.43 36.61
C VAL A 182 28.32 14.61 38.11
N ASN A 183 27.75 15.65 38.71
CA ASN A 183 27.86 15.96 40.15
C ASN A 183 26.47 16.26 40.74
N ILE A 184 26.38 16.44 42.07
CA ILE A 184 25.07 16.65 42.74
C ILE A 184 24.32 17.87 42.18
N GLU A 185 25.03 18.98 41.96
CA GLU A 185 24.42 20.25 41.53
C GLU A 185 23.87 20.18 40.10
N THR A 186 24.62 19.58 39.17
CA THR A 186 24.20 19.37 37.78
C THR A 186 23.05 18.37 37.67
N ILE A 187 23.02 17.33 38.52
CA ILE A 187 21.89 16.41 38.62
C ILE A 187 20.65 17.15 39.16
N LYS A 188 20.80 17.95 40.23
CA LYS A 188 19.74 18.77 40.84
C LYS A 188 19.15 19.74 39.81
N ASN A 189 19.98 20.59 39.20
CA ASN A 189 19.55 21.64 38.28
C ASN A 189 18.85 21.07 37.03
N LYS A 190 19.42 20.03 36.43
CA LYS A 190 18.85 19.41 35.22
C LYS A 190 17.53 18.69 35.48
N MET A 191 17.36 18.14 36.68
CA MET A 191 16.10 17.52 37.08
C MET A 191 14.99 18.55 37.31
N ILE A 192 15.32 19.69 37.93
CA ILE A 192 14.40 20.82 38.13
C ILE A 192 13.98 21.40 36.76
N ASP A 193 14.95 21.68 35.89
CA ASP A 193 14.71 22.20 34.53
C ASP A 193 13.82 21.27 33.70
N ALA A 194 14.05 19.95 33.79
CA ALA A 194 13.26 18.96 33.05
C ALA A 194 11.80 18.93 33.51
N LYS A 195 11.56 19.00 34.83
CA LYS A 195 10.23 19.02 35.42
C LYS A 195 9.46 20.30 35.04
N GLU A 196 10.13 21.45 35.08
CA GLU A 196 9.54 22.73 34.67
C GLU A 196 9.27 22.81 33.16
N TYR A 197 10.16 22.26 32.33
CA TYR A 197 9.99 22.21 30.88
C TYR A 197 8.77 21.38 30.46
N ILE A 198 8.58 20.20 31.07
CA ILE A 198 7.47 19.28 30.78
C ILE A 198 6.11 19.86 31.21
N GLU A 199 6.06 20.62 32.30
CA GLU A 199 4.82 21.26 32.79
C GLU A 199 4.46 22.56 32.04
N SER A 200 5.40 23.14 31.27
CA SER A 200 5.21 24.42 30.60
C SER A 200 4.55 24.32 29.21
N ASP A 201 3.79 25.36 28.83
CA ASP A 201 3.26 25.55 27.46
C ASP A 201 4.35 25.68 26.37
N LYS A 202 5.63 25.78 26.76
CA LYS A 202 6.78 25.83 25.82
C LYS A 202 7.00 24.51 25.09
N PHE A 203 6.70 23.36 25.72
CA PHE A 203 6.80 22.05 25.07
C PHE A 203 5.85 21.94 23.86
N LYS A 204 4.60 22.37 24.04
CA LYS A 204 3.60 22.40 22.94
C LYS A 204 4.02 23.32 21.80
N LYS A 205 4.55 24.51 22.12
CA LYS A 205 5.06 25.45 21.10
C LYS A 205 6.21 24.86 20.27
N SER A 206 7.17 24.20 20.90
CA SER A 206 8.32 23.59 20.20
C SER A 206 7.89 22.48 19.24
N ALA A 207 6.98 21.59 19.66
CA ALA A 207 6.47 20.52 18.81
C ALA A 207 5.71 21.06 17.58
N THR A 208 4.90 22.11 17.76
CA THR A 208 4.19 22.75 16.65
C THR A 208 5.12 23.48 15.68
N GLU A 209 6.21 24.06 16.18
CA GLU A 209 7.18 24.80 15.37
C GLU A 209 8.11 23.87 14.56
N ALA A 210 8.50 22.73 15.12
CA ALA A 210 9.22 21.70 14.36
C ALA A 210 8.35 21.10 13.25
N GLY A 211 7.06 20.85 13.54
CA GLY A 211 6.10 20.35 12.56
C GLY A 211 5.84 21.33 11.43
N SER A 212 5.68 22.63 11.74
CA SER A 212 5.44 23.65 10.72
C SER A 212 6.63 23.82 9.78
N ARG A 213 7.87 23.86 10.31
CA ARG A 213 9.08 23.96 9.48
C ARG A 213 9.26 22.73 8.57
N LEU A 214 8.94 21.54 9.07
CA LEU A 214 9.02 20.30 8.29
C LEU A 214 7.96 20.30 7.16
N PHE A 215 6.74 20.74 7.46
CA PHE A 215 5.69 20.91 6.46
C PHE A 215 6.06 21.95 5.39
N GLU A 216 6.65 23.07 5.77
CA GLU A 216 7.11 24.10 4.84
C GLU A 216 8.20 23.57 3.88
N LEU A 217 9.18 22.85 4.40
CA LEU A 217 10.24 22.25 3.58
C LEU A 217 9.70 21.18 2.63
N LEU A 218 8.81 20.29 3.11
CA LEU A 218 8.14 19.31 2.26
C LEU A 218 7.29 19.99 1.19
N HIS A 219 6.54 21.04 1.54
CA HIS A 219 5.73 21.78 0.60
C HIS A 219 6.59 22.43 -0.50
N VAL A 220 7.74 23.02 -0.15
CA VAL A 220 8.70 23.56 -1.12
C VAL A 220 9.29 22.47 -2.01
N PHE A 221 9.70 21.34 -1.44
CA PHE A 221 10.23 20.19 -2.18
C PHE A 221 9.20 19.65 -3.20
N PHE A 222 7.98 19.34 -2.75
CA PHE A 222 6.91 18.88 -3.63
C PHE A 222 6.55 19.92 -4.69
N LYS A 223 6.54 21.21 -4.33
CA LYS A 223 6.30 22.28 -5.31
C LYS A 223 7.36 22.26 -6.42
N ILE A 224 8.64 22.11 -6.09
CA ILE A 224 9.73 22.03 -7.08
C ILE A 224 9.57 20.80 -7.97
N ILE A 225 9.34 19.61 -7.37
CA ILE A 225 9.24 18.37 -8.13
C ILE A 225 8.04 18.38 -9.09
N PHE A 226 6.87 18.81 -8.61
CA PHE A 226 5.66 18.90 -9.44
C PHE A 226 5.79 19.98 -10.52
N THR A 227 6.54 21.06 -10.27
CA THR A 227 6.79 22.09 -11.30
C THR A 227 7.69 21.54 -12.40
N LEU A 228 8.76 20.81 -12.07
CA LEU A 228 9.66 20.20 -13.06
C LEU A 228 8.95 19.11 -13.88
N VAL A 229 8.28 18.18 -13.20
CA VAL A 229 7.54 17.09 -13.85
C VAL A 229 6.38 17.64 -14.67
N GLY A 230 5.61 18.58 -14.12
CA GLY A 230 4.51 19.24 -14.82
C GLY A 230 4.99 20.02 -16.04
N GLY A 231 6.14 20.68 -15.96
CA GLY A 231 6.81 21.31 -17.10
C GLY A 231 7.16 20.32 -18.20
N LEU A 232 7.77 19.17 -17.88
CA LEU A 232 8.12 18.15 -18.87
C LEU A 232 6.87 17.55 -19.56
N ILE A 233 5.86 17.19 -18.76
CA ILE A 233 4.58 16.66 -19.27
C ILE A 233 3.91 17.68 -20.18
N SER A 234 4.00 18.97 -19.85
CA SER A 234 3.42 20.02 -20.67
C SER A 234 4.07 20.16 -22.05
N ILE A 235 5.40 19.99 -22.15
CA ILE A 235 6.12 20.05 -23.43
C ILE A 235 5.69 18.90 -24.34
N ILE A 236 5.68 17.67 -23.80
CA ILE A 236 5.21 16.48 -24.51
C ILE A 236 3.75 16.66 -24.93
N GLY A 237 2.94 17.18 -24.02
CA GLY A 237 1.54 17.49 -24.26
C GLY A 237 1.34 18.47 -25.41
N VAL A 238 2.09 19.57 -25.47
CA VAL A 238 2.02 20.55 -26.55
C VAL A 238 2.35 19.92 -27.91
N ILE A 239 3.34 19.01 -27.97
CA ILE A 239 3.68 18.28 -29.19
C ILE A 239 2.51 17.39 -29.64
N ILE A 240 1.86 16.68 -28.72
CA ILE A 240 0.69 15.84 -29.01
C ILE A 240 -0.47 16.70 -29.53
N ILE A 241 -0.76 17.83 -28.86
CA ILE A 241 -1.81 18.77 -29.27
C ILE A 241 -1.51 19.33 -30.67
N ALA A 242 -0.27 19.73 -30.94
CA ALA A 242 0.13 20.23 -32.26
C ALA A 242 -0.07 19.17 -33.35
N GLY A 243 0.26 17.90 -33.06
CA GLY A 243 -0.03 16.78 -33.94
C GLY A 243 -1.52 16.56 -34.20
N LEU A 244 -2.36 16.66 -33.16
CA LEU A 244 -3.82 16.56 -33.31
C LEU A 244 -4.42 17.73 -34.09
N ILE A 245 -3.94 18.95 -33.86
CA ILE A 245 -4.36 20.14 -34.62
C ILE A 245 -3.92 20.01 -36.08
N PHE A 246 -2.70 19.56 -36.34
CA PHE A 246 -2.22 19.30 -37.68
C PHE A 246 -3.07 18.24 -38.38
N GLY A 247 -3.35 17.12 -37.72
CA GLY A 247 -4.25 16.08 -38.22
C GLY A 247 -5.65 16.61 -38.52
N LEU A 248 -6.20 17.47 -37.66
CA LEU A 248 -7.49 18.13 -37.89
C LEU A 248 -7.45 19.06 -39.12
N ILE A 249 -6.40 19.86 -39.29
CA ILE A 249 -6.23 20.75 -40.45
C ILE A 249 -6.12 19.95 -41.74
N VAL A 250 -5.29 18.90 -41.76
CA VAL A 250 -5.15 18.02 -42.93
C VAL A 250 -6.48 17.32 -43.24
N PHE A 251 -7.22 16.87 -42.23
CA PHE A 251 -8.55 16.26 -42.42
C PHE A 251 -9.55 17.24 -43.05
N LEU A 252 -9.47 18.52 -42.69
CA LEU A 252 -10.37 19.56 -43.19
C LEU A 252 -10.03 19.99 -44.63
N LEU A 253 -8.75 19.97 -45.00
CA LEU A 253 -8.27 20.38 -46.32
C LEU A 253 -8.29 19.24 -47.35
N GLU A 254 -7.86 18.05 -46.94
CA GLU A 254 -7.66 16.90 -47.83
C GLU A 254 -8.01 15.58 -47.10
N PRO A 255 -9.31 15.30 -46.89
CA PRO A 255 -9.76 14.11 -46.16
C PRO A 255 -9.31 12.79 -46.83
N GLU A 256 -9.11 12.79 -48.15
CA GLU A 256 -8.61 11.66 -48.92
C GLU A 256 -7.16 11.28 -48.55
N ALA A 257 -6.32 12.26 -48.19
CA ALA A 257 -4.93 12.02 -47.80
C ALA A 257 -4.82 11.22 -46.48
N ILE A 258 -5.74 11.48 -45.54
CA ILE A 258 -5.76 10.78 -44.24
C ILE A 258 -6.39 9.38 -44.37
N THR A 259 -7.45 9.25 -45.17
CA THR A 259 -8.09 7.95 -45.41
C THR A 259 -7.18 6.99 -46.19
N GLY A 260 -6.31 7.51 -47.06
CA GLY A 260 -5.31 6.73 -47.80
C GLY A 260 -4.13 6.22 -46.96
N LEU A 261 -3.78 6.87 -45.83
CA LEU A 261 -2.69 6.46 -44.93
C LEU A 261 -3.00 5.15 -44.18
N HIS A 262 -4.27 4.91 -43.86
CA HIS A 262 -4.71 3.69 -43.18
C HIS A 262 -6.11 3.29 -43.69
N PRO A 263 -6.19 2.66 -44.88
CA PRO A 263 -7.46 2.35 -45.54
C PRO A 263 -8.36 1.46 -44.68
N GLU A 264 -7.77 0.51 -43.95
CA GLU A 264 -8.49 -0.39 -43.06
C GLU A 264 -9.13 0.33 -41.87
N LEU A 265 -8.42 1.29 -41.26
CA LEU A 265 -8.92 2.06 -40.11
C LEU A 265 -10.10 2.96 -40.52
N PHE A 266 -10.00 3.58 -41.70
CA PHE A 266 -11.02 4.48 -42.23
C PHE A 266 -12.15 3.77 -42.95
N SER A 267 -11.98 2.52 -43.40
CA SER A 267 -13.07 1.71 -43.97
C SER A 267 -14.17 1.41 -42.94
N ILE A 268 -13.78 1.18 -41.68
CA ILE A 268 -14.70 1.03 -40.54
C ILE A 268 -15.37 2.37 -40.20
N LEU A 269 -14.61 3.47 -40.34
CA LEU A 269 -15.06 4.84 -40.09
C LEU A 269 -15.81 5.45 -41.28
N GLY A 270 -15.89 4.79 -42.44
CA GLY A 270 -16.56 5.29 -43.66
C GLY A 270 -18.07 5.47 -43.53
N THR A 271 -18.65 4.99 -42.43
CA THR A 271 -20.05 5.21 -42.03
C THR A 271 -20.25 6.49 -41.19
N VAL A 272 -19.16 7.07 -40.69
CA VAL A 272 -19.10 8.30 -39.92
C VAL A 272 -19.11 9.48 -40.90
N SER A 273 -20.07 10.40 -40.75
CA SER A 273 -20.07 11.61 -41.56
C SER A 273 -18.84 12.46 -41.22
N PRO A 274 -18.24 13.18 -42.19
CA PRO A 274 -17.07 14.02 -41.95
C PRO A 274 -17.25 14.99 -40.78
N GLU A 275 -18.46 15.51 -40.60
CA GLU A 275 -18.85 16.37 -39.48
C GLU A 275 -18.63 15.69 -38.12
N LYS A 276 -19.00 14.41 -37.98
CA LYS A 276 -18.86 13.65 -36.73
C LYS A 276 -17.40 13.31 -36.45
N ALA A 277 -16.61 13.05 -37.49
CA ALA A 277 -15.17 12.85 -37.37
C ALA A 277 -14.46 14.13 -36.87
N ILE A 278 -14.85 15.30 -37.39
CA ILE A 278 -14.37 16.60 -36.92
C ILE A 278 -14.74 16.82 -35.45
N LEU A 279 -15.99 16.56 -35.06
CA LEU A 279 -16.43 16.70 -33.66
C LEU A 279 -15.65 15.77 -32.72
N LEU A 280 -15.33 14.55 -33.16
CA LEU A 280 -14.55 13.59 -32.38
C LEU A 280 -13.09 14.05 -32.23
N LEU A 281 -12.46 14.57 -33.29
CA LEU A 281 -11.12 15.16 -33.24
C LEU A 281 -11.06 16.40 -32.33
N ILE A 282 -12.04 17.31 -32.43
CA ILE A 282 -12.15 18.48 -31.55
C ILE A 282 -12.30 18.03 -30.08
N SER A 283 -13.12 17.02 -29.82
CA SER A 283 -13.32 16.51 -28.46
C SER A 283 -12.04 15.88 -27.88
N MET A 284 -11.22 15.19 -28.69
CA MET A 284 -9.92 14.68 -28.29
C MET A 284 -8.93 15.79 -27.97
N ILE A 285 -8.90 16.86 -28.79
CA ILE A 285 -8.06 18.05 -28.53
C ILE A 285 -8.47 18.70 -27.20
N LEU A 286 -9.75 18.76 -26.86
CA LEU A 286 -10.20 19.32 -25.58
C LEU A 286 -9.88 18.41 -24.39
N ILE A 287 -10.09 17.10 -24.52
CA ILE A 287 -9.83 16.12 -23.45
C ILE A 287 -8.34 16.06 -23.08
N ILE A 288 -7.46 16.13 -24.08
CA ILE A 288 -6.01 16.08 -23.88
C ILE A 288 -5.47 17.49 -23.61
N GLY A 289 -5.90 18.48 -24.39
CA GLY A 289 -5.36 19.83 -24.37
C GLY A 289 -5.74 20.63 -23.14
N ALA A 290 -6.92 20.45 -22.57
CA ALA A 290 -7.32 21.18 -21.37
C ALA A 290 -6.46 20.80 -20.14
N PRO A 291 -6.25 19.51 -19.78
CA PRO A 291 -5.33 19.15 -18.70
C PRO A 291 -3.91 19.71 -18.90
N ILE A 292 -3.41 19.68 -20.14
CA ILE A 292 -2.08 20.24 -20.46
C ILE A 292 -2.06 21.76 -20.28
N PHE A 293 -3.11 22.47 -20.70
CA PHE A 293 -3.25 23.91 -20.48
C PHE A 293 -3.32 24.24 -18.99
N ALA A 294 -4.07 23.48 -18.18
CA ALA A 294 -4.12 23.66 -16.74
C ALA A 294 -2.74 23.48 -16.09
N LEU A 295 -1.97 22.47 -16.53
CA LEU A 295 -0.61 22.23 -16.06
C LEU A 295 0.36 23.35 -16.47
N LEU A 296 0.29 23.83 -17.72
CA LEU A 296 1.05 25.00 -18.18
C LEU A 296 0.72 26.24 -17.37
N TYR A 297 -0.57 26.52 -17.20
CA TYR A 297 -1.06 27.66 -16.44
C TYR A 297 -0.57 27.63 -15.00
N TRP A 298 -0.66 26.47 -14.35
CA TRP A 298 -0.18 26.26 -12.98
C TRP A 298 1.35 26.34 -12.86
N SER A 299 2.09 25.76 -13.81
CA SER A 299 3.55 25.79 -13.86
C SER A 299 4.08 27.20 -14.06
N MET A 300 3.54 27.94 -15.04
CA MET A 300 3.87 29.35 -15.27
C MET A 300 3.55 30.21 -14.04
N ASN A 301 2.39 30.00 -13.41
CA ASN A 301 2.02 30.73 -12.20
C ASN A 301 2.96 30.43 -11.02
N THR A 302 3.62 29.27 -11.02
CA THR A 302 4.57 28.88 -9.98
C THR A 302 5.96 29.50 -10.18
N ILE A 303 6.43 29.56 -11.43
CA ILE A 303 7.77 30.07 -11.79
C ILE A 303 7.80 31.60 -11.78
N PHE A 304 6.79 32.25 -12.36
CA PHE A 304 6.70 33.71 -12.44
C PHE A 304 6.05 34.28 -11.18
N LYS A 305 6.82 34.25 -10.07
CA LYS A 305 6.39 34.72 -8.74
C LYS A 305 6.25 36.25 -8.73
N ASN A 306 5.14 36.78 -9.24
CA ASN A 306 4.76 38.18 -9.04
C ASN A 306 3.66 38.26 -7.97
N ASN A 307 3.82 39.17 -7.00
CA ASN A 307 3.00 39.35 -5.79
C ASN A 307 1.53 39.76 -6.02
N GLN A 308 0.95 39.46 -7.18
CA GLN A 308 -0.46 39.70 -7.46
C GLN A 308 -1.26 38.42 -7.26
N ASN A 309 -2.42 38.57 -6.63
CA ASN A 309 -3.43 37.54 -6.44
C ASN A 309 -3.98 37.10 -7.81
N ARG A 310 -3.23 36.25 -8.54
CA ARG A 310 -3.57 35.82 -9.89
C ARG A 310 -4.86 34.98 -9.83
N SER A 311 -5.81 35.33 -10.68
CA SER A 311 -7.14 34.71 -10.66
C SER A 311 -7.07 33.22 -10.97
N LYS A 312 -7.79 32.39 -10.21
CA LYS A 312 -7.95 30.95 -10.49
C LYS A 312 -8.77 30.67 -11.77
N SER A 313 -9.25 31.72 -12.46
CA SER A 313 -10.10 31.61 -13.66
C SER A 313 -9.52 30.70 -14.75
N GLY A 314 -8.21 30.70 -14.98
CA GLY A 314 -7.60 29.86 -16.02
C GLY A 314 -7.79 28.35 -15.76
N LEU A 315 -7.71 27.93 -14.50
CA LEU A 315 -7.94 26.53 -14.12
C LEU A 315 -9.42 26.16 -14.26
N TRP A 316 -10.34 27.06 -13.89
CA TRP A 316 -11.77 26.83 -14.06
C TRP A 316 -12.18 26.77 -15.53
N VAL A 317 -11.69 27.67 -16.37
CA VAL A 317 -11.92 27.64 -17.82
C VAL A 317 -11.44 26.31 -18.41
N SER A 318 -10.25 25.87 -18.00
CA SER A 318 -9.70 24.58 -18.42
C SER A 318 -10.59 23.41 -17.99
N LEU A 319 -11.11 23.42 -16.76
CA LEU A 319 -12.00 22.38 -16.26
C LEU A 319 -13.30 22.32 -17.06
N PHE A 320 -13.90 23.48 -17.37
CA PHE A 320 -15.10 23.54 -18.20
C PHE A 320 -14.86 23.04 -19.63
N LEU A 321 -13.74 23.40 -20.25
CA LEU A 321 -13.36 22.93 -21.58
C LEU A 321 -13.11 21.41 -21.60
N TRP A 322 -12.47 20.88 -20.57
CA TRP A 322 -12.25 19.45 -20.42
C TRP A 322 -13.57 18.68 -20.33
N LEU A 323 -14.48 19.16 -19.47
CA LEU A 323 -15.80 18.57 -19.30
C LEU A 323 -16.64 18.65 -20.58
N ALA A 324 -16.59 19.79 -21.28
CA ALA A 324 -17.22 19.94 -22.59
C ALA A 324 -16.68 18.94 -23.61
N GLY A 325 -15.35 18.74 -23.65
CA GLY A 325 -14.70 17.73 -24.48
C GLY A 325 -15.21 16.32 -24.18
N ILE A 326 -15.32 15.94 -22.90
CA ILE A 326 -15.85 14.64 -22.49
C ILE A 326 -17.30 14.46 -22.95
N PHE A 327 -18.18 15.41 -22.68
CA PHE A 327 -19.58 15.31 -23.10
C PHE A 327 -19.72 15.23 -24.61
N MET A 328 -18.92 16.02 -25.34
CA MET A 328 -18.89 16.01 -26.80
C MET A 328 -18.40 14.68 -27.37
N PHE A 329 -17.34 14.10 -26.78
CA PHE A 329 -16.82 12.78 -27.15
C PHE A 329 -17.82 11.66 -26.87
N LEU A 330 -18.43 11.66 -25.68
CA LEU A 330 -19.43 10.66 -25.32
C LEU A 330 -20.69 10.76 -26.19
N GLY A 331 -21.21 11.97 -26.42
CA GLY A 331 -22.39 12.19 -27.25
C GLY A 331 -22.16 11.83 -28.71
N THR A 332 -21.06 12.34 -29.30
CA THR A 332 -20.71 12.04 -30.70
C THR A 332 -20.30 10.58 -30.87
N GLY A 333 -19.56 10.02 -29.92
CA GLY A 333 -19.15 8.63 -29.90
C GLY A 333 -20.34 7.68 -29.79
N ALA A 334 -21.32 7.96 -28.92
CA ALA A 334 -22.53 7.16 -28.82
C ALA A 334 -23.36 7.19 -30.11
N ASP A 335 -23.47 8.35 -30.76
CA ASP A 335 -24.14 8.50 -32.05
C ASP A 335 -23.42 7.73 -33.16
N VAL A 336 -22.08 7.84 -33.23
CA VAL A 336 -21.23 7.05 -34.14
C VAL A 336 -21.41 5.55 -33.89
N ILE A 337 -21.39 5.10 -32.64
CA ILE A 337 -21.59 3.69 -32.26
C ILE A 337 -23.00 3.22 -32.66
N ASN A 338 -24.04 4.02 -32.43
CA ASN A 338 -25.41 3.69 -32.82
C ASN A 338 -25.57 3.60 -34.34
N LYS A 339 -24.94 4.51 -35.09
CA LYS A 339 -24.96 4.50 -36.55
C LYS A 339 -24.16 3.34 -37.12
N ILE A 340 -23.00 3.04 -36.54
CA ILE A 340 -22.21 1.84 -36.85
C ILE A 340 -23.06 0.59 -36.59
N LYS A 341 -23.71 0.48 -35.41
CA LYS A 341 -24.62 -0.61 -35.00
C LYS A 341 -25.81 -0.84 -35.95
N ASN A 342 -26.23 0.21 -36.67
CA ASN A 342 -27.38 0.20 -37.57
C ASN A 342 -27.00 0.26 -39.07
N SER A 343 -25.71 0.39 -39.41
CA SER A 343 -25.25 0.41 -40.80
C SER A 343 -25.22 -1.01 -41.39
N GLU A 344 -25.32 -1.13 -42.72
CA GLU A 344 -25.23 -2.44 -43.41
C GLU A 344 -23.92 -3.17 -43.12
N PHE A 345 -22.88 -2.43 -42.71
CA PHE A 345 -21.64 -3.01 -42.22
C PHE A 345 -21.87 -3.89 -40.99
N ILE A 346 -22.63 -3.43 -39.99
CA ILE A 346 -22.98 -4.23 -38.81
C ILE A 346 -24.18 -5.16 -39.05
N SER A 347 -25.09 -4.91 -39.99
CA SER A 347 -26.06 -5.96 -40.36
C SER A 347 -25.35 -7.20 -40.97
N HIS A 348 -24.18 -7.02 -41.58
CA HIS A 348 -23.28 -8.11 -41.95
C HIS A 348 -22.55 -8.77 -40.76
N TYR A 349 -22.60 -8.21 -39.55
CA TYR A 349 -21.95 -8.74 -38.34
C TYR A 349 -22.89 -8.94 -37.13
N ARG A 350 -24.20 -8.65 -37.26
CA ARG A 350 -25.23 -8.99 -36.26
C ARG A 350 -25.53 -10.48 -36.36
N LEU A 351 -24.82 -11.22 -35.51
CA LEU A 351 -24.72 -12.67 -35.46
C LEU A 351 -25.86 -13.40 -34.73
N ASP A 352 -27.04 -12.79 -34.54
CA ASP A 352 -28.13 -13.50 -33.86
C ASP A 352 -29.28 -13.94 -34.78
N ASP A 353 -29.78 -13.10 -35.71
CA ASP A 353 -30.98 -13.48 -36.49
C ASP A 353 -30.71 -14.00 -37.92
N ASP A 354 -29.53 -13.76 -38.50
CA ASP A 354 -29.21 -14.14 -39.89
C ASP A 354 -28.09 -15.19 -40.04
N PHE A 355 -27.53 -15.72 -38.94
CA PHE A 355 -26.52 -16.81 -39.00
C PHE A 355 -27.06 -18.08 -39.69
N GLN A 356 -28.37 -18.33 -39.60
CA GLN A 356 -29.05 -19.46 -40.26
C GLN A 356 -29.27 -19.24 -41.77
N LYS A 357 -29.24 -17.98 -42.26
CA LYS A 357 -29.60 -17.62 -43.64
C LYS A 357 -28.41 -17.48 -44.60
N ARG A 358 -27.18 -17.60 -44.10
CA ARG A 358 -25.98 -17.63 -44.95
C ARG A 358 -25.81 -18.98 -45.63
N ALA A 359 -25.61 -18.97 -46.94
CA ALA A 359 -25.47 -20.17 -47.77
C ALA A 359 -24.23 -21.06 -47.47
N ASN A 360 -23.31 -20.64 -46.58
CA ASN A 360 -22.01 -21.29 -46.34
C ASN A 360 -21.68 -21.61 -44.85
N VAL A 361 -22.66 -21.65 -43.95
CA VAL A 361 -22.42 -22.17 -42.59
C VAL A 361 -22.47 -23.70 -42.63
N THR A 362 -21.36 -24.34 -42.27
CA THR A 362 -21.22 -25.81 -42.31
C THR A 362 -20.90 -26.36 -40.93
N THR A 363 -21.38 -27.57 -40.67
CA THR A 363 -21.01 -28.34 -39.46
C THR A 363 -20.03 -29.43 -39.87
N GLU A 364 -18.81 -29.37 -39.34
CA GLU A 364 -17.75 -30.35 -39.54
C GLU A 364 -17.69 -31.27 -38.32
N LYS A 365 -17.91 -32.58 -38.53
CA LYS A 365 -17.67 -33.58 -37.49
C LYS A 365 -16.19 -33.92 -37.46
N ARG A 366 -15.58 -33.87 -36.28
CA ARG A 366 -14.16 -34.14 -36.08
C ARG A 366 -13.95 -35.38 -35.23
N THR A 367 -13.03 -36.22 -35.66
CA THR A 367 -12.59 -37.39 -34.88
C THR A 367 -11.36 -37.00 -34.08
N VAL A 368 -11.43 -37.17 -32.77
CA VAL A 368 -10.34 -36.85 -31.84
C VAL A 368 -10.12 -38.01 -30.89
N ALA A 369 -8.93 -38.08 -30.28
CA ALA A 369 -8.63 -39.07 -29.24
C ALA A 369 -9.58 -38.90 -28.03
N PRO A 370 -9.72 -39.92 -27.16
CA PRO A 370 -10.50 -39.79 -25.93
C PRO A 370 -9.99 -38.66 -25.03
N PHE A 371 -10.91 -37.89 -24.43
CA PHE A 371 -10.57 -36.81 -23.50
C PHE A 371 -11.60 -36.72 -22.37
N HIS A 372 -11.18 -36.11 -21.26
CA HIS A 372 -11.98 -35.96 -20.04
C HIS A 372 -11.85 -34.54 -19.44
N ALA A 373 -11.11 -33.66 -20.12
CA ALA A 373 -10.91 -32.27 -19.74
C ALA A 373 -10.90 -31.38 -20.98
N LEU A 374 -11.22 -30.10 -20.81
CA LEU A 374 -11.29 -29.11 -21.88
C LEU A 374 -10.43 -27.89 -21.58
N ASP A 375 -9.77 -27.38 -22.61
CA ASP A 375 -9.08 -26.09 -22.63
C ASP A 375 -9.52 -25.31 -23.86
N VAL A 376 -10.28 -24.23 -23.63
CA VAL A 376 -10.95 -23.45 -24.66
C VAL A 376 -10.41 -22.03 -24.64
N SER A 377 -9.86 -21.59 -25.78
CA SER A 377 -9.27 -20.27 -25.93
C SER A 377 -9.68 -19.62 -27.25
N GLY A 378 -10.46 -18.54 -27.16
CA GLY A 378 -10.66 -17.58 -28.25
C GLY A 378 -12.08 -17.58 -28.81
N ALA A 379 -12.97 -16.76 -28.24
CA ALA A 379 -14.30 -16.45 -28.76
C ALA A 379 -15.10 -17.66 -29.30
N VAL A 380 -15.07 -18.77 -28.57
CA VAL A 380 -15.78 -20.01 -28.93
C VAL A 380 -16.96 -20.23 -27.98
N ASP A 381 -18.13 -20.55 -28.55
CA ASP A 381 -19.28 -21.06 -27.82
C ASP A 381 -19.24 -22.59 -27.81
N VAL A 382 -19.18 -23.21 -26.63
CA VAL A 382 -19.07 -24.65 -26.44
C VAL A 382 -20.33 -25.20 -25.77
N ASP A 383 -21.08 -26.04 -26.47
CA ASP A 383 -22.18 -26.82 -25.90
C ASP A 383 -21.65 -28.18 -25.45
N LEU A 384 -21.81 -28.50 -24.16
CA LEU A 384 -21.43 -29.77 -23.56
C LEU A 384 -22.66 -30.65 -23.30
N ILE A 385 -22.55 -31.92 -23.69
CA ILE A 385 -23.57 -32.95 -23.49
C ILE A 385 -22.90 -34.16 -22.83
N GLN A 386 -23.41 -34.59 -21.68
CA GLN A 386 -22.96 -35.85 -21.08
C GLN A 386 -23.64 -37.03 -21.79
N SER A 387 -22.85 -37.91 -22.41
CA SER A 387 -23.34 -39.12 -23.10
C SER A 387 -22.28 -40.22 -23.13
N ASN A 388 -22.70 -41.46 -23.38
CA ASN A 388 -21.77 -42.61 -23.46
C ASN A 388 -20.94 -42.63 -24.76
N GLU A 389 -21.30 -41.79 -25.74
CA GLU A 389 -20.63 -41.74 -27.05
C GLU A 389 -19.91 -40.40 -27.20
N GLN A 390 -18.58 -40.45 -27.30
CA GLN A 390 -17.78 -39.25 -27.52
C GLN A 390 -18.01 -38.71 -28.93
N SER A 391 -18.33 -37.41 -29.04
CA SER A 391 -18.46 -36.74 -30.33
C SER A 391 -17.98 -35.30 -30.27
N LEU A 392 -17.45 -34.80 -31.38
CA LEU A 392 -17.02 -33.41 -31.54
C LEU A 392 -17.50 -32.90 -32.89
N SER A 393 -18.22 -31.77 -32.87
CA SER A 393 -18.62 -31.08 -34.09
C SER A 393 -18.37 -29.59 -33.97
N VAL A 394 -17.83 -29.01 -35.03
CA VAL A 394 -17.51 -27.58 -35.12
C VAL A 394 -18.41 -26.98 -36.20
N ARG A 395 -19.17 -25.96 -35.83
CA ARG A 395 -20.05 -25.21 -36.73
C ARG A 395 -19.55 -23.78 -36.87
N SER A 396 -19.24 -23.39 -38.09
CA SER A 396 -18.82 -22.05 -38.46
C SER A 396 -19.03 -21.85 -39.97
N LEU A 397 -18.62 -20.70 -40.50
CA LEU A 397 -18.49 -20.49 -41.94
C LEU A 397 -17.39 -21.41 -42.50
N SER A 398 -17.63 -22.04 -43.65
CA SER A 398 -16.77 -23.09 -44.22
C SER A 398 -15.30 -22.67 -44.38
N GLU A 399 -15.05 -21.42 -44.74
CA GLU A 399 -13.69 -20.87 -44.93
C GLU A 399 -12.90 -20.71 -43.62
N TYR A 400 -13.59 -20.66 -42.47
CA TYR A 400 -12.97 -20.48 -41.15
C TYR A 400 -12.77 -21.78 -40.38
N LEU A 401 -13.39 -22.88 -40.83
CA LEU A 401 -13.24 -24.20 -40.19
C LEU A 401 -11.76 -24.64 -40.03
N PRO A 402 -10.87 -24.46 -41.03
CA PRO A 402 -9.46 -24.84 -40.90
C PRO A 402 -8.69 -24.04 -39.82
N ASN A 403 -9.15 -22.83 -39.49
CA ASN A 403 -8.50 -21.95 -38.52
C ASN A 403 -8.86 -22.29 -37.07
N ILE A 404 -9.86 -23.15 -36.88
CA ILE A 404 -10.27 -23.67 -35.58
C ILE A 404 -9.52 -24.96 -35.35
N GLN A 405 -8.59 -25.00 -34.40
CA GLN A 405 -7.80 -26.17 -34.07
C GLN A 405 -8.44 -26.92 -32.90
N THR A 406 -8.52 -28.25 -33.04
CA THR A 406 -9.07 -29.15 -32.02
C THR A 406 -8.09 -30.31 -31.83
N VAL A 407 -7.26 -30.23 -30.79
CA VAL A 407 -6.16 -31.18 -30.54
C VAL A 407 -6.29 -31.77 -29.14
N VAL A 408 -6.12 -33.07 -29.00
CA VAL A 408 -6.10 -33.73 -27.70
C VAL A 408 -4.65 -33.97 -27.27
N THR A 409 -4.30 -33.53 -26.08
CA THR A 409 -2.97 -33.76 -25.46
C THR A 409 -3.19 -34.18 -24.02
N ASP A 410 -2.64 -35.31 -23.60
CA ASP A 410 -2.77 -35.85 -22.24
C ASP A 410 -4.22 -35.98 -21.74
N GLY A 411 -5.15 -36.30 -22.64
CA GLY A 411 -6.57 -36.42 -22.34
C GLY A 411 -7.30 -35.09 -22.13
N VAL A 412 -6.68 -33.96 -22.48
CA VAL A 412 -7.27 -32.62 -22.53
C VAL A 412 -7.56 -32.23 -23.98
N LEU A 413 -8.81 -31.92 -24.30
CA LEU A 413 -9.19 -31.36 -25.59
C LEU A 413 -8.92 -29.85 -25.61
N LYS A 414 -7.95 -29.44 -26.42
CA LYS A 414 -7.60 -28.04 -26.65
C LYS A 414 -8.33 -27.53 -27.88
N ILE A 415 -9.08 -26.44 -27.71
CA ILE A 415 -9.82 -25.74 -28.74
C ILE A 415 -9.30 -24.31 -28.80
N PHE A 416 -8.65 -23.96 -29.92
CA PHE A 416 -8.11 -22.63 -30.09
C PHE A 416 -8.16 -22.18 -31.55
N VAL A 417 -8.11 -20.87 -31.75
CA VAL A 417 -8.12 -20.24 -33.07
C VAL A 417 -6.70 -19.75 -33.39
N THR A 418 -6.16 -20.14 -34.54
CA THR A 418 -4.77 -19.80 -34.94
C THR A 418 -4.60 -18.42 -35.55
N GLU A 419 -5.67 -17.78 -36.02
CA GLU A 419 -5.63 -16.43 -36.60
C GLU A 419 -6.50 -15.45 -35.80
N SER A 420 -6.08 -14.18 -35.76
CA SER A 420 -6.79 -13.13 -35.04
C SER A 420 -8.09 -12.79 -35.78
N LEU A 421 -9.20 -13.38 -35.34
CA LEU A 421 -10.51 -13.19 -35.95
C LEU A 421 -11.25 -12.05 -35.25
N ILE A 422 -11.31 -10.89 -35.91
CA ILE A 422 -12.51 -10.04 -35.85
C ILE A 422 -13.55 -10.71 -36.78
N ASN A 423 -13.97 -11.95 -36.49
CA ASN A 423 -14.90 -12.70 -37.37
C ASN A 423 -15.39 -14.04 -36.77
N PRO A 424 -16.33 -14.74 -37.42
CA PRO A 424 -17.71 -15.12 -37.03
C PRO A 424 -17.89 -15.97 -35.75
N LYS A 425 -19.14 -16.11 -35.28
CA LYS A 425 -19.53 -16.97 -34.15
C LYS A 425 -19.12 -18.43 -34.41
N ILE A 426 -18.23 -18.95 -33.56
CA ILE A 426 -17.80 -20.36 -33.60
C ILE A 426 -18.60 -21.13 -32.58
N LYS A 427 -19.30 -22.17 -33.02
CA LYS A 427 -20.05 -23.05 -32.13
C LYS A 427 -19.49 -24.46 -32.17
N VAL A 428 -19.04 -24.97 -31.04
CA VAL A 428 -18.52 -26.32 -30.87
C VAL A 428 -19.46 -27.11 -30.00
N ARG A 429 -19.94 -28.26 -30.48
CA ARG A 429 -20.75 -29.19 -29.69
C ARG A 429 -19.94 -30.43 -29.38
N ILE A 430 -19.89 -30.78 -28.10
CA ILE A 430 -19.05 -31.86 -27.56
C ILE A 430 -19.91 -32.80 -26.75
N SER A 431 -19.76 -34.09 -27.01
CA SER A 431 -20.34 -35.15 -26.21
C SER A 431 -19.24 -35.99 -25.57
N LEU A 432 -19.36 -36.29 -24.28
CA LEU A 432 -18.38 -37.05 -23.51
C LEU A 432 -19.03 -37.71 -22.29
N ASP A 433 -18.39 -38.77 -21.76
CA ASP A 433 -18.94 -39.57 -20.66
C ASP A 433 -18.67 -38.93 -19.28
N SER A 434 -17.50 -38.32 -19.13
CA SER A 434 -16.95 -37.86 -17.86
C SER A 434 -16.13 -36.60 -18.06
N LEU A 435 -16.25 -35.68 -17.11
CA LEU A 435 -15.61 -34.37 -17.16
C LEU A 435 -14.93 -34.07 -15.83
N SER A 436 -13.61 -33.84 -15.88
CA SER A 436 -12.78 -33.54 -14.71
C SER A 436 -12.38 -32.07 -14.62
N SER A 437 -12.20 -31.39 -15.77
CA SER A 437 -11.78 -29.99 -15.78
C SER A 437 -12.24 -29.23 -17.03
N ILE A 438 -12.53 -27.94 -16.84
CA ILE A 438 -12.80 -26.97 -17.90
C ILE A 438 -11.93 -25.74 -17.66
N GLN A 439 -11.12 -25.38 -18.64
CA GLN A 439 -10.46 -24.10 -18.71
C GLN A 439 -11.05 -23.31 -19.88
N ALA A 440 -11.48 -22.08 -19.63
CA ALA A 440 -12.00 -21.20 -20.67
C ALA A 440 -11.38 -19.80 -20.55
N SER A 441 -10.90 -19.28 -21.68
CA SER A 441 -10.23 -17.98 -21.74
C SER A 441 -10.56 -17.22 -23.03
N LYS A 442 -10.22 -15.93 -23.06
CA LYS A 442 -10.37 -15.04 -24.23
C LYS A 442 -11.81 -15.01 -24.78
N ALA A 443 -12.77 -14.67 -23.92
CA ALA A 443 -14.18 -14.48 -24.27
C ALA A 443 -14.89 -15.76 -24.78
N SER A 444 -14.56 -16.90 -24.18
CA SER A 444 -15.23 -18.17 -24.49
C SER A 444 -16.50 -18.36 -23.66
N LYS A 445 -17.51 -19.03 -24.22
CA LYS A 445 -18.76 -19.40 -23.54
C LYS A 445 -18.86 -20.92 -23.44
N ILE A 446 -19.19 -21.42 -22.25
CA ILE A 446 -19.41 -22.86 -22.00
C ILE A 446 -20.85 -23.06 -21.53
N ASP A 447 -21.61 -23.92 -22.19
CA ASP A 447 -23.00 -24.19 -21.87
C ASP A 447 -23.23 -25.68 -21.67
N PHE A 448 -23.78 -26.07 -20.53
CA PHE A 448 -24.22 -27.45 -20.29
C PHE A 448 -25.64 -27.59 -20.88
N GLU A 449 -25.78 -28.31 -21.99
CA GLU A 449 -27.07 -28.54 -22.63
C GLU A 449 -27.96 -29.43 -21.74
N ASN A 450 -27.41 -30.51 -21.20
CA ASN A 450 -28.05 -31.40 -20.24
C ASN A 450 -27.36 -31.35 -18.85
N SER A 451 -27.97 -31.99 -17.86
CA SER A 451 -27.41 -32.03 -16.50
C SER A 451 -26.30 -33.07 -16.40
N PHE A 452 -25.17 -32.67 -15.79
CA PHE A 452 -23.99 -33.51 -15.64
C PHE A 452 -23.91 -34.16 -14.25
N ASN A 453 -23.44 -35.40 -14.19
CA ASN A 453 -22.99 -36.06 -12.97
C ASN A 453 -21.46 -36.13 -12.96
N VAL A 454 -20.84 -35.49 -11.97
CA VAL A 454 -19.39 -35.36 -11.86
C VAL A 454 -18.91 -35.73 -10.46
N LYS A 455 -17.75 -36.38 -10.36
CA LYS A 455 -17.11 -36.60 -9.06
C LYS A 455 -16.40 -35.32 -8.62
N ASN A 456 -15.35 -34.95 -9.35
CA ASN A 456 -14.59 -33.75 -9.12
C ASN A 456 -14.55 -32.96 -10.42
N LEU A 457 -14.98 -31.70 -10.38
CA LEU A 457 -14.93 -30.79 -11.52
C LEU A 457 -14.16 -29.53 -11.13
N ASN A 458 -13.08 -29.25 -11.84
CA ASN A 458 -12.31 -28.02 -11.69
C ASN A 458 -12.56 -27.08 -12.88
N ILE A 459 -13.04 -25.88 -12.58
CA ILE A 459 -13.38 -24.86 -13.57
C ILE A 459 -12.46 -23.66 -13.39
N LEU A 460 -11.80 -23.25 -14.47
CA LEU A 460 -10.96 -22.06 -14.53
C LEU A 460 -11.46 -21.13 -15.64
N LEU A 461 -12.06 -20.00 -15.26
CA LEU A 461 -12.52 -18.96 -16.18
C LEU A 461 -11.62 -17.74 -16.10
N LEU A 462 -11.05 -17.36 -17.24
CA LEU A 462 -10.13 -16.23 -17.35
C LEU A 462 -10.61 -15.21 -18.40
N GLY A 463 -10.28 -13.94 -18.19
CA GLY A 463 -10.54 -12.87 -19.15
C GLY A 463 -11.98 -12.36 -19.09
N ALA A 464 -12.78 -12.65 -20.12
CA ALA A 464 -14.19 -12.21 -20.23
C ALA A 464 -15.09 -13.39 -20.60
N SER A 465 -14.90 -14.52 -19.93
CA SER A 465 -15.51 -15.80 -20.30
C SER A 465 -16.79 -16.06 -19.49
N LYS A 466 -17.73 -16.83 -20.04
CA LYS A 466 -18.96 -17.24 -19.36
C LYS A 466 -19.08 -18.76 -19.27
N ALA A 467 -19.59 -19.28 -18.16
CA ALA A 467 -20.01 -20.69 -18.09
C ALA A 467 -21.39 -20.84 -17.41
N ASP A 468 -22.30 -21.55 -18.08
CA ASP A 468 -23.62 -21.92 -17.56
C ASP A 468 -23.64 -23.43 -17.27
N LEU A 469 -23.58 -23.79 -15.98
CA LEU A 469 -23.45 -25.15 -15.49
C LEU A 469 -24.79 -25.71 -15.00
N LYS A 470 -25.08 -26.94 -15.42
CA LYS A 470 -26.22 -27.73 -14.93
C LYS A 470 -25.72 -29.04 -14.35
N LEU A 471 -25.79 -29.22 -13.04
CA LEU A 471 -25.21 -30.37 -12.35
C LEU A 471 -26.28 -31.20 -11.66
N SER A 472 -26.53 -32.42 -12.12
CA SER A 472 -27.38 -33.37 -11.39
C SER A 472 -26.77 -33.73 -10.03
N SER A 473 -25.45 -33.89 -9.99
CA SER A 473 -24.70 -34.14 -8.76
C SER A 473 -23.21 -33.85 -8.98
N ALA A 474 -22.58 -33.21 -7.99
CA ALA A 474 -21.14 -33.02 -7.91
C ALA A 474 -20.62 -33.38 -6.50
N GLN A 475 -19.60 -34.23 -6.36
CA GLN A 475 -18.97 -34.44 -5.04
C GLN A 475 -18.08 -33.25 -4.66
N LYS A 476 -17.35 -32.72 -5.63
CA LYS A 476 -16.53 -31.52 -5.47
C LYS A 476 -16.58 -30.66 -6.73
N LEU A 477 -16.90 -29.39 -6.55
CA LEU A 477 -16.82 -28.36 -7.58
C LEU A 477 -15.85 -27.28 -7.11
N ASP A 478 -14.73 -27.16 -7.81
CA ASP A 478 -13.75 -26.11 -7.58
C ASP A 478 -13.86 -25.09 -8.73
N VAL A 479 -14.10 -23.82 -8.41
CA VAL A 479 -14.30 -22.73 -9.38
C VAL A 479 -13.28 -21.63 -9.11
N ASN A 480 -12.44 -21.37 -10.10
CA ASN A 480 -11.54 -20.22 -10.12
C ASN A 480 -11.97 -19.28 -11.25
N VAL A 481 -12.30 -18.03 -10.90
CA VAL A 481 -12.80 -17.04 -11.84
C VAL A 481 -12.02 -15.74 -11.69
N SER A 482 -11.53 -15.19 -12.81
CA SER A 482 -10.84 -13.90 -12.82
C SER A 482 -11.17 -13.08 -14.07
N GLY A 483 -10.76 -11.81 -14.06
CA GLY A 483 -11.18 -10.84 -15.06
C GLY A 483 -12.66 -10.47 -14.94
N ALA A 484 -13.31 -10.16 -16.07
CA ALA A 484 -14.74 -9.86 -16.21
C ALA A 484 -15.53 -11.12 -16.60
N SER A 485 -15.26 -12.23 -15.91
CA SER A 485 -15.86 -13.53 -16.20
C SER A 485 -17.08 -13.81 -15.31
N THR A 486 -18.06 -14.55 -15.85
CA THR A 486 -19.31 -14.90 -15.15
C THR A 486 -19.51 -16.41 -15.13
N ILE A 487 -19.99 -16.94 -14.01
CA ILE A 487 -20.44 -18.33 -13.92
C ILE A 487 -21.84 -18.39 -13.32
N GLU A 488 -22.72 -19.16 -13.95
CA GLU A 488 -24.04 -19.50 -13.42
C GLU A 488 -24.06 -21.01 -13.17
N ALA A 489 -24.41 -21.44 -11.96
CA ALA A 489 -24.40 -22.85 -11.59
C ALA A 489 -25.70 -23.25 -10.90
N SER A 490 -26.28 -24.36 -11.35
CA SER A 490 -27.53 -24.91 -10.82
C SER A 490 -27.40 -26.40 -10.52
N GLY A 491 -28.17 -26.88 -9.53
CA GLY A 491 -28.29 -28.30 -9.21
C GLY A 491 -27.79 -28.67 -7.81
N ILE A 492 -26.97 -29.73 -7.68
CA ILE A 492 -26.55 -30.26 -6.37
C ILE A 492 -25.04 -30.47 -6.30
N ALA A 493 -24.40 -29.99 -5.22
CA ALA A 493 -22.99 -30.26 -4.92
C ALA A 493 -22.76 -30.64 -3.44
N ASP A 494 -21.83 -31.55 -3.15
CA ASP A 494 -21.43 -31.82 -1.77
C ASP A 494 -20.47 -30.71 -1.27
N THR A 495 -19.44 -30.39 -2.05
CA THR A 495 -18.48 -29.33 -1.73
C THR A 495 -18.35 -28.36 -2.90
N LEU A 496 -18.50 -27.07 -2.61
CA LEU A 496 -18.26 -25.96 -3.54
C LEU A 496 -17.12 -25.09 -3.01
N THR A 497 -16.07 -24.94 -3.80
CA THR A 497 -14.97 -24.00 -3.55
C THR A 497 -14.98 -22.94 -4.64
N ILE A 498 -15.00 -21.67 -4.28
CA ILE A 498 -14.97 -20.54 -5.21
C ILE A 498 -13.81 -19.62 -4.83
N VAL A 499 -13.00 -19.25 -5.82
CA VAL A 499 -12.02 -18.17 -5.73
C VAL A 499 -12.28 -17.20 -6.88
N GLY A 500 -12.63 -15.95 -6.55
CA GLY A 500 -12.96 -14.90 -7.51
C GLY A 500 -12.12 -13.65 -7.32
N THR A 501 -11.57 -13.10 -8.40
CA THR A 501 -10.80 -11.84 -8.39
C THR A 501 -11.28 -10.87 -9.46
N ASP A 502 -10.79 -9.62 -9.42
CA ASP A 502 -11.11 -8.56 -10.38
C ASP A 502 -12.60 -8.20 -10.42
N ALA A 503 -13.27 -8.29 -11.58
CA ALA A 503 -14.67 -7.94 -11.78
C ALA A 503 -15.55 -9.17 -12.01
N SER A 504 -15.16 -10.32 -11.44
CA SER A 504 -15.83 -11.60 -11.66
C SER A 504 -17.21 -11.69 -10.99
N ARG A 505 -18.13 -12.45 -11.59
CA ARG A 505 -19.44 -12.77 -11.01
C ARG A 505 -19.69 -14.28 -10.92
N VAL A 506 -20.20 -14.72 -9.79
CA VAL A 506 -20.56 -16.11 -9.52
C VAL A 506 -22.00 -16.16 -9.03
N GLU A 507 -22.88 -16.82 -9.77
CA GLU A 507 -24.30 -17.01 -9.45
C GLU A 507 -24.55 -18.51 -9.25
N ALA A 508 -24.59 -18.95 -7.99
CA ALA A 508 -24.67 -20.36 -7.60
C ALA A 508 -25.63 -20.57 -6.40
N ASP A 509 -26.62 -19.70 -6.23
CA ASP A 509 -27.71 -19.80 -5.25
C ASP A 509 -28.72 -20.93 -5.61
N ASP A 510 -28.82 -21.24 -6.90
CA ASP A 510 -29.55 -22.42 -7.41
C ASP A 510 -28.73 -23.73 -7.34
N LEU A 511 -27.45 -23.67 -6.98
CA LEU A 511 -26.61 -24.84 -6.72
C LEU A 511 -26.66 -25.20 -5.23
N LYS A 512 -27.52 -26.18 -4.89
CA LYS A 512 -27.71 -26.64 -3.51
C LYS A 512 -26.47 -27.38 -3.00
N SER A 513 -25.60 -26.62 -2.32
CA SER A 513 -24.30 -27.10 -1.85
C SER A 513 -24.29 -27.40 -0.36
N LYS A 514 -23.67 -28.50 0.09
CA LYS A 514 -23.59 -28.82 1.54
C LYS A 514 -22.52 -28.00 2.25
N ILE A 515 -21.31 -28.00 1.72
CA ILE A 515 -20.15 -27.29 2.25
C ILE A 515 -19.70 -26.27 1.21
N VAL A 516 -19.63 -25.00 1.61
CA VAL A 516 -19.30 -23.90 0.71
C VAL A 516 -18.11 -23.13 1.26
N LYS A 517 -17.08 -22.97 0.43
CA LYS A 517 -15.90 -22.14 0.71
C LYS A 517 -15.77 -21.10 -0.39
N VAL A 518 -15.77 -19.82 -0.02
CA VAL A 518 -15.75 -18.72 -0.98
C VAL A 518 -14.67 -17.71 -0.58
N GLU A 519 -13.82 -17.35 -1.53
CA GLU A 519 -12.87 -16.25 -1.41
C GLU A 519 -13.07 -15.27 -2.57
N MET A 520 -13.49 -14.05 -2.26
CA MET A 520 -13.73 -12.99 -3.26
C MET A 520 -12.82 -11.78 -3.00
N GLY A 521 -12.20 -11.29 -4.07
CA GLY A 521 -11.32 -10.12 -4.07
C GLY A 521 -11.64 -9.14 -5.21
N GLY A 522 -11.15 -7.90 -5.11
CA GLY A 522 -11.36 -6.88 -6.14
C GLY A 522 -12.76 -6.25 -6.10
N ALA A 523 -13.44 -6.16 -7.24
CA ALA A 523 -14.81 -5.66 -7.41
C ALA A 523 -15.75 -6.81 -7.86
N SER A 524 -15.65 -7.95 -7.18
CA SER A 524 -16.30 -9.21 -7.55
C SER A 524 -17.56 -9.51 -6.72
N ASN A 525 -18.47 -10.33 -7.26
CA ASN A 525 -19.72 -10.71 -6.60
C ASN A 525 -19.95 -12.22 -6.63
N ALA A 526 -20.37 -12.81 -5.51
CA ALA A 526 -20.76 -14.21 -5.44
C ALA A 526 -22.12 -14.37 -4.75
N GLU A 527 -23.01 -15.15 -5.33
CA GLU A 527 -24.26 -15.62 -4.72
C GLU A 527 -24.20 -17.15 -4.60
N VAL A 528 -24.40 -17.69 -3.41
CA VAL A 528 -24.20 -19.14 -3.14
C VAL A 528 -25.26 -19.68 -2.20
N PHE A 529 -25.58 -20.97 -2.31
CA PHE A 529 -26.42 -21.68 -1.34
C PHE A 529 -25.62 -22.66 -0.49
N ALA A 530 -25.68 -22.53 0.84
CA ALA A 530 -24.99 -23.41 1.79
C ALA A 530 -25.95 -24.10 2.76
N ALA A 531 -25.96 -25.44 2.78
CA ALA A 531 -26.87 -26.22 3.61
C ALA A 531 -26.30 -26.58 5.00
N ARG A 532 -24.98 -26.78 5.13
CA ARG A 532 -24.36 -27.25 6.39
C ARG A 532 -23.24 -26.36 6.89
N GLU A 533 -22.30 -26.01 6.04
CA GLU A 533 -21.11 -25.24 6.42
C GLU A 533 -20.81 -24.18 5.38
N PHE A 534 -20.51 -22.97 5.86
CA PHE A 534 -20.07 -21.85 5.05
C PHE A 534 -18.78 -21.25 5.62
N THR A 535 -17.79 -21.06 4.75
CA THR A 535 -16.56 -20.30 5.03
C THR A 535 -16.40 -19.23 3.96
N GLY A 536 -16.47 -17.95 4.34
CA GLY A 536 -16.37 -16.82 3.42
C GLY A 536 -15.20 -15.90 3.77
N LYS A 537 -14.42 -15.53 2.76
CA LYS A 537 -13.41 -14.47 2.81
C LYS A 537 -13.70 -13.43 1.75
N ALA A 538 -13.78 -12.16 2.14
CA ALA A 538 -14.07 -11.06 1.22
C ALA A 538 -13.09 -9.90 1.43
N HIS A 539 -12.56 -9.34 0.35
CA HIS A 539 -11.65 -8.19 0.42
C HIS A 539 -11.78 -7.24 -0.78
N GLY A 540 -11.49 -5.96 -0.57
CA GLY A 540 -11.72 -4.91 -1.56
C GLY A 540 -13.20 -4.52 -1.62
N ALA A 541 -13.73 -4.27 -2.82
CA ALA A 541 -15.14 -3.92 -3.05
C ALA A 541 -16.03 -5.15 -3.34
N SER A 542 -15.64 -6.34 -2.86
CA SER A 542 -16.34 -7.59 -3.15
C SER A 542 -17.59 -7.82 -2.29
N LYS A 543 -18.59 -8.51 -2.84
CA LYS A 543 -19.81 -8.91 -2.12
C LYS A 543 -20.09 -10.40 -2.22
N ILE A 544 -20.37 -11.03 -1.09
CA ILE A 544 -20.81 -12.43 -1.01
C ILE A 544 -22.22 -12.48 -0.42
N LYS A 545 -23.16 -13.06 -1.14
CA LYS A 545 -24.53 -13.31 -0.71
C LYS A 545 -24.72 -14.81 -0.49
N VAL A 546 -25.20 -15.17 0.69
CA VAL A 546 -25.34 -16.57 1.10
C VAL A 546 -26.81 -16.87 1.39
N SER A 547 -27.35 -17.81 0.64
CA SER A 547 -28.68 -18.37 0.83
C SER A 547 -28.61 -19.69 1.60
N GLY A 548 -29.67 -20.01 2.35
CA GLY A 548 -29.74 -21.21 3.19
C GLY A 548 -29.35 -20.96 4.65
N ASN A 549 -29.43 -22.01 5.46
CA ASN A 549 -29.17 -21.92 6.91
C ASN A 549 -28.06 -22.89 7.35
N PRO A 550 -26.78 -22.58 7.04
CA PRO A 550 -25.66 -23.43 7.43
C PRO A 550 -25.47 -23.39 8.95
N LEU A 551 -25.25 -24.58 9.53
CA LEU A 551 -25.01 -24.81 10.96
C LEU A 551 -23.67 -24.23 11.45
N LYS A 552 -22.66 -24.19 10.56
CA LYS A 552 -21.34 -23.62 10.83
C LYS A 552 -21.05 -22.49 9.87
N ARG A 553 -20.63 -21.34 10.40
CA ARG A 553 -20.33 -20.13 9.64
C ARG A 553 -18.98 -19.57 10.09
N TYR A 554 -18.11 -19.29 9.14
CA TYR A 554 -16.87 -18.55 9.33
C TYR A 554 -16.81 -17.43 8.30
N GLU A 555 -16.55 -16.22 8.76
CA GLU A 555 -16.63 -15.01 7.94
C GLU A 555 -15.43 -14.11 8.26
N ASP A 556 -14.75 -13.67 7.20
CA ASP A 556 -13.65 -12.72 7.28
C ASP A 556 -13.80 -11.69 6.16
N SER A 557 -14.13 -10.45 6.52
CA SER A 557 -14.38 -9.37 5.57
C SER A 557 -13.67 -8.09 5.99
N TYR A 558 -12.86 -7.53 5.08
CA TYR A 558 -12.13 -6.27 5.32
C TYR A 558 -12.09 -5.40 4.04
N SER A 559 -11.63 -4.15 4.18
CA SER A 559 -11.42 -3.19 3.08
C SER A 559 -12.67 -2.82 2.25
N GLY A 560 -13.86 -2.73 2.88
CA GLY A 560 -15.10 -2.28 2.22
C GLY A 560 -15.96 -3.39 1.60
N SER A 561 -15.59 -4.66 1.83
CA SER A 561 -16.32 -5.83 1.37
C SER A 561 -17.52 -6.17 2.28
N SER A 562 -18.44 -7.00 1.79
CA SER A 562 -19.59 -7.46 2.59
C SER A 562 -19.93 -8.93 2.35
N ILE A 563 -20.28 -9.62 3.43
CA ILE A 563 -20.87 -10.96 3.42
C ILE A 563 -22.28 -10.83 4.03
N VAL A 564 -23.31 -11.26 3.29
CA VAL A 564 -24.71 -11.09 3.68
C VAL A 564 -25.43 -12.44 3.59
N PHE A 565 -26.19 -12.79 4.63
CA PHE A 565 -27.04 -13.97 4.64
C PHE A 565 -28.49 -13.57 4.38
N ASP A 566 -29.15 -14.22 3.43
CA ASP A 566 -30.59 -14.08 3.23
C ASP A 566 -31.31 -14.90 4.31
N ASN A 567 -32.00 -14.21 5.23
CA ASN A 567 -32.91 -14.83 6.19
C ASN A 567 -34.28 -14.99 5.51
N HIS A 568 -34.54 -16.16 4.93
CA HIS A 568 -35.88 -16.59 4.54
C HIS A 568 -36.33 -17.81 5.33
#